data_AF-A0A4V1ZY92-F1
#
_entry.id   AF-A0A4V1ZY92-F1
#
_cell.length_a   1.000
_cell.length_b   1.000
_cell.length_c   1.000
_cell.angle_alpha   90.00
_cell.angle_beta   90.00
_cell.angle_gamma   90.00
#
_symmetry.space_group_name_H-M   'P 1'
#
loop_
_entity.id
_entity.type
_entity.pdbx_description
1 polymer ?
#
loop_
_entity_poly.entity_id
_entity_poly.type
_entity_poly.pdbx_seq_one_letter_code
_entity_poly.pdbx_strand_id
1 'polypeptide(L)'
;MTKPYPRFIAGLAAGLLSSVIGLSTSFAQNSKFNFKLGQEYDLPRKTEDLAFFGNEKDGLVNLSIKKEELIIVRFNPKTLNKSLEQKIDLDVTRNFNSEILADFSNNNYFWLHSDWDKSAETEMLFYDRINVQTGKIAEANQKMFETSKIAGSKTPRGFYGAKTTDKYEFD
;
A
#
# COMPACT_ATOMS: atom_id res chain seq x y z
N MET A 1 81.27 -3.66 -5.85
CA MET A 1 81.17 -2.19 -5.91
C MET A 1 79.73 -1.81 -6.24
N THR A 2 78.92 -1.49 -5.22
CA THR A 2 77.82 -0.51 -5.22
C THR A 2 77.47 -0.27 -3.74
N LYS A 3 77.36 1.01 -3.37
CA LYS A 3 77.24 1.54 -2.00
C LYS A 3 75.78 1.50 -1.46
N PRO A 4 75.57 1.74 -0.14
CA PRO A 4 74.36 1.37 0.62
C PRO A 4 73.44 2.54 1.07
N TYR A 5 72.37 2.18 1.82
CA TYR A 5 71.51 2.95 2.77
C TYR A 5 70.19 3.57 2.26
N PRO A 6 69.20 3.91 3.13
CA PRO A 6 68.70 3.27 4.37
C PRO A 6 67.15 3.15 4.47
N ARG A 7 66.70 2.59 5.61
CA ARG A 7 65.34 2.34 6.12
C ARG A 7 64.35 3.51 6.04
N PHE A 8 63.06 3.22 5.86
CA PHE A 8 61.98 3.90 6.60
C PHE A 8 60.83 2.93 6.92
N ILE A 9 60.54 2.83 8.22
CA ILE A 9 59.34 2.28 8.81
C ILE A 9 58.30 3.40 8.75
N ALA A 10 57.12 3.12 8.20
CA ALA A 10 55.94 3.94 8.45
C ALA A 10 54.76 2.98 8.64
N GLY A 11 54.41 2.75 9.90
CA GLY A 11 53.19 2.07 10.27
C GLY A 11 51.99 2.86 9.77
N LEU A 12 51.09 2.21 9.03
CA LEU A 12 49.77 2.75 8.79
C LEU A 12 48.90 2.34 9.98
N ALA A 13 48.64 3.32 10.85
CA ALA A 13 47.81 3.16 12.02
C ALA A 13 46.36 2.83 11.63
N ALA A 14 45.79 1.92 12.42
CA ALA A 14 44.38 1.58 12.43
C ALA A 14 43.50 2.81 12.66
N GLY A 15 42.42 2.90 11.89
CA GLY A 15 41.35 3.86 12.09
C GLY A 15 40.00 3.21 11.80
N LEU A 16 39.57 2.28 12.66
CA LEU A 16 38.18 1.81 12.69
C LEU A 16 37.33 2.91 13.35
N LEU A 17 36.75 3.77 12.51
CA LEU A 17 35.64 4.64 12.93
C LEU A 17 34.41 3.76 13.14
N SER A 18 34.22 3.31 14.38
CA SER A 18 32.96 2.70 14.83
C SER A 18 32.02 3.83 15.24
N SER A 19 31.18 4.29 14.32
CA SER A 19 30.08 5.20 14.62
C SER A 19 28.95 4.43 15.29
N VAL A 20 28.91 4.46 16.62
CA VAL A 20 27.75 4.03 17.41
C VAL A 20 26.63 5.03 17.14
N ILE A 21 25.67 4.65 16.29
CA ILE A 21 24.38 5.35 16.21
C ILE A 21 23.68 5.06 17.54
N GLY A 22 23.76 6.02 18.46
CA GLY A 22 22.98 6.01 19.68
C GLY A 22 21.50 6.09 19.32
N LEU A 23 20.81 4.94 19.34
CA LEU A 23 19.35 4.87 19.33
C LEU A 23 18.85 5.58 20.58
N SER A 24 18.49 6.85 20.44
CA SER A 24 17.74 7.57 21.47
C SER A 24 16.33 7.00 21.46
N THR A 25 16.08 5.97 22.26
CA THR A 25 14.73 5.49 22.53
C THR A 25 13.96 6.59 23.25
N SER A 26 13.22 7.40 22.50
CA SER A 26 12.31 8.40 23.06
C SER A 26 11.11 7.66 23.63
N PHE A 27 11.14 7.36 24.93
CA PHE A 27 9.98 6.85 25.66
C PHE A 27 9.11 8.01 26.13
N ALA A 28 8.21 8.47 25.26
CA ALA A 28 7.04 9.23 25.66
C ALA A 28 5.83 8.28 25.73
N GLN A 29 5.80 7.37 26.70
CA GLN A 29 4.61 6.56 26.96
C GLN A 29 3.64 7.33 27.87
N ASN A 30 2.60 7.89 27.27
CA ASN A 30 1.40 8.33 27.99
C ASN A 30 0.59 7.09 28.38
N SER A 31 0.23 6.93 29.66
CA SER A 31 -0.54 5.78 30.17
C SER A 31 -1.97 5.67 29.60
N LYS A 32 -2.43 6.67 28.84
CA LYS A 32 -3.74 6.71 28.18
C LYS A 32 -3.76 6.05 26.80
N PHE A 33 -2.62 5.63 26.26
CA PHE A 33 -2.52 5.02 24.94
C PHE A 33 -1.82 3.67 25.02
N ASN A 34 -2.52 2.61 24.61
CA ASN A 34 -1.94 1.28 24.47
C ASN A 34 -1.87 0.96 22.98
N PHE A 35 -0.71 0.51 22.53
CA PHE A 35 -0.52 0.04 21.16
C PHE A 35 -0.03 -1.40 21.20
N LYS A 36 -0.51 -2.20 20.25
CA LYS A 36 -0.04 -3.56 20.02
C LYS A 36 0.53 -3.65 18.62
N LEU A 37 1.76 -4.13 18.51
CA LEU A 37 2.37 -4.43 17.22
C LEU A 37 2.04 -5.87 16.81
N GLY A 38 1.66 -6.03 15.54
CA GLY A 38 1.44 -7.35 14.93
C GLY A 38 2.75 -8.00 14.52
N GLN A 39 2.67 -9.23 14.01
CA GLN A 39 3.79 -9.83 13.30
C GLN A 39 3.98 -9.13 11.95
N GLU A 40 5.21 -9.15 11.45
CA GLU A 40 5.49 -8.76 10.07
C GLU A 40 4.65 -9.63 9.14
N TYR A 41 4.05 -9.01 8.12
CA TYR A 41 3.35 -9.71 7.07
C TYR A 41 3.85 -9.21 5.73
N ASP A 42 4.10 -10.15 4.82
CA ASP A 42 4.68 -9.84 3.52
C ASP A 42 3.59 -9.48 2.51
N LEU A 43 3.75 -8.32 1.89
CA LEU A 43 3.05 -8.01 0.64
C LEU A 43 3.86 -8.52 -0.55
N PRO A 44 3.25 -9.25 -1.51
CA PRO A 44 3.95 -9.72 -2.69
C PRO A 44 4.65 -8.59 -3.44
N ARG A 45 5.88 -8.81 -3.94
CA ARG A 45 6.60 -7.77 -4.70
C ARG A 45 5.73 -7.14 -5.80
N LYS A 46 5.85 -5.80 -5.93
CA LYS A 46 5.12 -4.95 -6.90
C LYS A 46 3.62 -4.84 -6.61
N THR A 47 3.17 -5.09 -5.39
CA THR A 47 1.85 -4.63 -4.92
C THR A 47 1.87 -3.14 -4.62
N GLU A 48 0.74 -2.50 -4.93
CA GLU A 48 0.35 -1.20 -4.40
C GLU A 48 -0.49 -1.46 -3.15
N ASP A 49 -0.02 -0.99 -2.00
CA ASP A 49 -0.80 -1.05 -0.75
C ASP A 49 -1.83 0.08 -0.79
N LEU A 50 -3.13 -0.27 -0.76
CA LEU A 50 -4.19 0.71 -0.88
C LEU A 50 -4.61 1.25 0.48
N ALA A 51 -4.91 0.35 1.41
CA ALA A 51 -5.48 0.73 2.69
C ALA A 51 -5.38 -0.38 3.74
N PHE A 52 -5.29 0.05 5.00
CA PHE A 52 -5.48 -0.81 6.18
C PHE A 52 -6.61 -0.23 7.04
N PHE A 53 -7.70 -0.98 7.21
CA PHE A 53 -8.94 -0.47 7.79
C PHE A 53 -9.69 -1.54 8.57
N GLY A 54 -10.74 -1.13 9.27
CA GLY A 54 -11.54 -1.98 10.15
C GLY A 54 -11.42 -1.57 11.61
N ASN A 55 -11.88 -2.44 12.51
CA ASN A 55 -11.96 -2.16 13.94
C ASN A 55 -11.85 -3.45 14.78
N GLU A 56 -11.77 -3.30 16.11
CA GLU A 56 -11.59 -4.44 17.01
C GLU A 56 -12.77 -5.43 17.05
N LYS A 57 -13.97 -4.98 16.65
CA LYS A 57 -15.21 -5.77 16.68
C LYS A 57 -15.38 -6.59 15.40
N ASP A 58 -15.23 -5.95 14.24
CA ASP A 58 -15.50 -6.57 12.93
C ASP A 58 -14.26 -7.27 12.37
N GLY A 59 -13.07 -6.79 12.74
CA GLY A 59 -11.79 -7.27 12.27
C GLY A 59 -11.01 -6.18 11.55
N LEU A 60 -9.78 -6.51 11.19
CA LEU A 60 -8.87 -5.61 10.47
C LEU A 60 -8.62 -6.20 9.09
N VAL A 61 -8.56 -5.37 8.06
CA VAL A 61 -8.35 -5.76 6.67
C VAL A 61 -7.31 -4.86 6.03
N ASN A 62 -6.39 -5.46 5.30
CA ASN A 62 -5.56 -4.80 4.31
C ASN A 62 -6.12 -5.06 2.92
N LEU A 63 -6.13 -4.01 2.10
CA LEU A 63 -6.45 -4.07 0.70
C LEU A 63 -5.22 -3.64 -0.10
N SER A 64 -4.81 -4.48 -1.04
CA SER A 64 -3.68 -4.19 -1.93
C SER A 64 -3.97 -4.69 -3.34
N ILE A 65 -3.29 -4.12 -4.32
CA ILE A 65 -3.45 -4.50 -5.73
C ILE A 65 -2.11 -4.91 -6.31
N LYS A 66 -2.13 -6.00 -7.07
CA LYS A 66 -1.01 -6.44 -7.89
C LYS A 66 -1.46 -6.63 -9.33
N LYS A 67 -1.10 -5.68 -10.19
CA LYS A 67 -1.58 -5.64 -11.59
C LYS A 67 -3.11 -5.57 -11.64
N GLU A 68 -3.77 -6.66 -12.03
CA GLU A 68 -5.21 -6.86 -12.16
C GLU A 68 -5.72 -7.83 -11.09
N GLU A 69 -4.96 -8.04 -10.00
CA GLU A 69 -5.36 -8.89 -8.87
C GLU A 69 -5.59 -8.02 -7.64
N LEU A 70 -6.79 -8.05 -7.09
CA LEU A 70 -7.11 -7.50 -5.77
C LEU A 70 -6.77 -8.52 -4.69
N ILE A 71 -6.01 -8.09 -3.70
CA ILE A 71 -5.60 -8.90 -2.57
C ILE A 71 -6.23 -8.33 -1.30
N ILE A 72 -7.06 -9.14 -0.65
CA ILE A 72 -7.72 -8.81 0.61
C ILE A 72 -7.10 -9.70 1.70
N VAL A 73 -6.43 -9.09 2.67
CA VAL A 73 -5.85 -9.80 3.81
C VAL A 73 -6.59 -9.43 5.08
N ARG A 74 -7.15 -10.41 5.78
CA ARG A 74 -7.85 -10.19 7.05
C ARG A 74 -6.98 -10.58 8.22
N PHE A 75 -6.96 -9.75 9.25
CA PHE A 75 -6.23 -10.00 10.50
C PHE A 75 -7.20 -10.16 11.67
N ASN A 76 -6.82 -11.02 12.61
CA ASN A 76 -7.51 -11.12 13.88
C ASN A 76 -7.20 -9.87 14.72
N PRO A 77 -8.18 -9.09 15.19
CA PRO A 77 -7.92 -7.82 15.89
C PRO A 77 -7.22 -8.01 17.24
N LYS A 78 -7.36 -9.18 17.88
CA LYS A 78 -6.74 -9.46 19.18
C LYS A 78 -5.32 -9.96 19.04
N THR A 79 -5.03 -10.84 18.09
CA THR A 79 -3.70 -11.43 17.92
C THR A 79 -2.86 -10.72 16.88
N LEU A 80 -3.50 -9.97 15.97
CA LEU A 80 -2.92 -9.32 14.79
C LEU A 80 -2.29 -10.29 13.78
N ASN A 81 -2.59 -11.58 13.91
CA ASN A 81 -2.15 -12.58 12.94
C ASN A 81 -3.08 -12.58 11.73
N LYS A 82 -2.50 -12.84 10.55
CA LYS A 82 -3.24 -13.11 9.32
C LYS A 82 -4.20 -14.28 9.55
N SER A 83 -5.47 -14.05 9.25
CA SER A 83 -6.57 -15.02 9.42
C SER A 83 -7.14 -15.51 8.09
N LEU A 84 -7.08 -14.67 7.05
CA LEU A 84 -7.54 -14.98 5.70
C LEU A 84 -6.71 -14.17 4.71
N GLU A 85 -6.48 -14.75 3.53
CA GLU A 85 -6.01 -14.04 2.35
C GLU A 85 -6.89 -14.47 1.18
N GLN A 86 -7.46 -13.50 0.48
CA GLN A 86 -8.24 -13.71 -0.73
C GLN A 86 -7.59 -12.93 -1.87
N LYS A 87 -7.52 -13.58 -3.03
CA LYS A 87 -7.07 -12.98 -4.28
C LYS A 87 -8.21 -13.04 -5.27
N ILE A 88 -8.47 -11.93 -5.94
CA ILE A 88 -9.59 -11.77 -6.86
C ILE A 88 -9.03 -11.18 -8.14
N ASP A 89 -9.17 -11.90 -9.24
CA ASP A 89 -8.85 -11.38 -10.56
C ASP A 89 -9.89 -10.32 -10.94
N LEU A 90 -9.41 -9.15 -11.33
CA LEU A 90 -10.20 -8.01 -11.77
C LEU A 90 -10.26 -8.03 -13.30
N ASP A 91 -11.46 -8.00 -13.85
CA ASP A 91 -11.69 -7.81 -15.28
C ASP A 91 -11.71 -6.31 -15.59
N VAL A 92 -10.52 -5.72 -15.70
CA VAL A 92 -10.34 -4.27 -15.84
C VAL A 92 -9.37 -3.95 -16.97
N THR A 93 -9.52 -2.78 -17.57
CA THR A 93 -8.60 -2.34 -18.63
C THR A 93 -7.27 -1.84 -18.04
N ARG A 94 -6.29 -1.64 -18.92
CA ARG A 94 -5.00 -1.01 -18.55
C ARG A 94 -5.12 0.39 -17.94
N ASN A 95 -6.26 1.07 -18.13
CA ASN A 95 -6.50 2.43 -17.64
C ASN A 95 -7.19 2.45 -16.27
N PHE A 96 -7.42 1.26 -15.70
CA PHE A 96 -7.92 1.08 -14.36
C PHE A 96 -7.15 1.94 -13.34
N ASN A 97 -7.90 2.56 -12.44
CA ASN A 97 -7.36 3.27 -11.31
C ASN A 97 -8.16 2.95 -10.03
N SER A 98 -7.44 2.66 -8.95
CA SER A 98 -8.02 2.70 -7.61
C SER A 98 -8.14 4.16 -7.20
N GLU A 99 -9.33 4.60 -6.81
CA GLU A 99 -9.59 6.00 -6.46
C GLU A 99 -9.49 6.20 -4.95
N ILE A 100 -10.37 5.57 -4.18
CA ILE A 100 -10.41 5.72 -2.73
C ILE A 100 -11.02 4.51 -2.05
N LEU A 101 -10.63 4.28 -0.79
CA LEU A 101 -11.39 3.43 0.12
C LEU A 101 -12.08 4.34 1.13
N ALA A 102 -13.41 4.28 1.15
CA ALA A 102 -14.24 5.14 1.98
C ALA A 102 -15.09 4.33 2.97
N ASP A 103 -15.24 4.87 4.18
CA ASP A 103 -16.19 4.39 5.19
C ASP A 103 -17.37 5.37 5.23
N PHE A 104 -18.38 5.11 4.39
CA PHE A 104 -19.45 6.08 4.19
C PHE A 104 -20.53 6.03 5.26
N SER A 105 -20.59 5.00 6.12
CA SER A 105 -21.62 4.87 7.17
C SER A 105 -21.39 3.61 8.03
N ASN A 106 -21.06 3.75 9.31
CA ASN A 106 -21.13 2.66 10.31
C ASN A 106 -20.44 1.34 9.89
N ASN A 107 -19.15 1.38 9.57
CA ASN A 107 -18.35 0.20 9.19
C ASN A 107 -18.76 -0.43 7.84
N ASN A 108 -19.33 0.37 6.93
CA ASN A 108 -19.54 -0.03 5.55
C ASN A 108 -18.41 0.52 4.70
N TYR A 109 -17.51 -0.37 4.29
CA TYR A 109 -16.32 -0.01 3.54
C TYR A 109 -16.57 -0.20 2.05
N PHE A 110 -16.32 0.85 1.30
CA PHE A 110 -16.48 0.90 -0.15
C PHE A 110 -15.13 1.19 -0.77
N TRP A 111 -14.74 0.35 -1.72
CA TRP A 111 -13.59 0.60 -2.55
C TRP A 111 -14.07 1.15 -3.90
N LEU A 112 -13.74 2.40 -4.15
CA LEU A 112 -14.09 3.09 -5.38
C LEU A 112 -12.92 2.98 -6.36
N HIS A 113 -13.26 2.63 -7.60
CA HIS A 113 -12.31 2.48 -8.67
C HIS A 113 -12.91 2.94 -9.99
N SER A 114 -12.06 3.44 -10.88
CA SER A 114 -12.47 3.94 -12.17
C SER A 114 -11.77 3.19 -13.29
N ASP A 115 -12.40 3.21 -14.45
CA ASP A 115 -11.80 2.69 -15.68
C ASP A 115 -12.16 3.58 -16.87
N TRP A 116 -11.21 3.69 -17.79
CA TRP A 116 -11.39 4.40 -19.05
C TRP A 116 -11.43 3.39 -20.20
N ASP A 117 -12.61 3.23 -20.80
CA ASP A 117 -12.75 2.51 -22.04
C ASP A 117 -12.39 3.44 -23.22
N LYS A 118 -11.23 3.20 -23.81
CA LYS A 118 -10.77 3.97 -24.97
C LYS A 118 -11.60 3.70 -26.23
N SER A 119 -12.19 2.52 -26.37
CA SER A 119 -12.99 2.15 -27.54
C SER A 119 -14.36 2.82 -27.51
N ALA A 120 -14.98 2.87 -26.33
CA ALA A 120 -16.28 3.50 -26.13
C ALA A 120 -16.18 5.02 -25.83
N GLU A 121 -14.96 5.52 -25.57
CA GLU A 121 -14.71 6.90 -25.12
C GLU A 121 -15.47 7.28 -23.84
N THR A 122 -15.59 6.31 -22.92
CA THR A 122 -16.33 6.44 -21.66
C THR A 122 -15.44 6.21 -20.45
N GLU A 123 -15.53 7.13 -19.49
CA GLU A 123 -15.00 6.98 -18.13
C GLU A 123 -16.14 6.46 -17.25
N MET A 124 -15.86 5.42 -16.48
CA MET A 124 -16.82 4.82 -15.55
C MET A 124 -16.23 4.81 -14.15
N LEU A 125 -17.05 5.16 -13.16
CA LEU A 125 -16.73 4.97 -11.75
C LEU A 125 -17.59 3.83 -11.20
N PHE A 126 -16.95 2.95 -10.44
CA PHE A 126 -17.56 1.81 -9.79
C PHE A 126 -17.26 1.82 -8.29
N TYR A 127 -18.06 1.06 -7.55
CA TYR A 127 -17.73 0.66 -6.19
C TYR A 127 -17.81 -0.86 -6.00
N ASP A 128 -16.94 -1.34 -5.13
CA ASP A 128 -17.04 -2.64 -4.47
C ASP A 128 -17.34 -2.42 -2.98
N ARG A 129 -18.34 -3.12 -2.43
CA ARG A 129 -18.56 -3.14 -0.99
C ARG A 129 -17.77 -4.26 -0.34
N ILE A 130 -16.90 -3.94 0.59
CA ILE A 130 -16.06 -4.91 1.32
C ILE A 130 -16.69 -5.23 2.67
N ASN A 131 -16.95 -6.52 2.92
CA ASN A 131 -17.32 -7.01 4.23
C ASN A 131 -16.07 -7.37 5.04
N VAL A 132 -15.74 -6.54 6.03
CA VAL A 132 -14.57 -6.70 6.91
C VAL A 132 -14.64 -7.95 7.81
N GLN A 133 -15.85 -8.33 8.22
CA GLN A 133 -16.04 -9.52 9.05
C GLN A 133 -15.69 -10.80 8.31
N THR A 134 -16.01 -10.86 7.01
CA THR A 134 -15.73 -12.04 6.19
C THR A 134 -14.45 -11.91 5.38
N GLY A 135 -13.93 -10.69 5.18
CA GLY A 135 -12.82 -10.40 4.27
C GLY A 135 -13.19 -10.64 2.80
N LYS A 136 -14.46 -10.43 2.43
CA LYS A 136 -15.00 -10.73 1.08
C LYS A 136 -15.69 -9.51 0.49
N ILE A 137 -15.76 -9.45 -0.85
CA ILE A 137 -16.64 -8.52 -1.56
C ILE A 137 -18.09 -8.96 -1.37
N ALA A 138 -18.92 -8.06 -0.86
CA ALA A 138 -20.34 -8.26 -0.64
C ALA A 138 -21.19 -7.78 -1.83
N GLU A 139 -20.75 -6.71 -2.51
CA GLU A 139 -21.33 -6.20 -3.75
C GLU A 139 -20.16 -5.83 -4.65
N ALA A 140 -20.14 -6.35 -5.89
CA ALA A 140 -19.02 -6.18 -6.80
C ALA A 140 -19.41 -5.33 -8.02
N ASN A 141 -18.48 -4.51 -8.51
CA ASN A 141 -18.51 -3.75 -9.75
C ASN A 141 -19.80 -2.97 -9.96
N GLN A 142 -20.32 -2.32 -8.91
CA GLN A 142 -21.52 -1.52 -9.01
C GLN A 142 -21.20 -0.17 -9.64
N LYS A 143 -21.72 0.08 -10.85
CA LYS A 143 -21.47 1.33 -11.58
C LYS A 143 -22.21 2.49 -10.93
N MET A 144 -21.47 3.54 -10.58
CA MET A 144 -22.01 4.77 -9.99
C MET A 144 -22.43 5.76 -11.08
N PHE A 145 -21.54 6.02 -12.03
CA PHE A 145 -21.81 6.88 -13.17
C PHE A 145 -20.89 6.55 -14.35
N GLU A 146 -21.25 7.11 -15.49
CA GLU A 146 -20.55 7.01 -16.76
C GLU A 146 -20.56 8.38 -17.41
N THR A 147 -19.42 8.82 -17.93
CA THR A 147 -19.26 10.13 -18.55
C THR A 147 -18.19 10.09 -19.63
N SER A 148 -18.06 11.18 -20.39
CA SER A 148 -16.91 11.38 -21.27
C SER A 148 -15.63 11.59 -20.45
N LYS A 149 -14.47 11.57 -21.12
CA LYS A 149 -13.16 11.58 -20.47
C LYS A 149 -13.00 12.70 -19.44
N ILE A 150 -12.66 12.31 -18.21
CA ILE A 150 -12.34 13.24 -17.13
C ILE A 150 -10.84 13.56 -17.15
N ALA A 151 -10.50 14.85 -16.99
CA ALA A 151 -9.12 15.29 -16.85
C ALA A 151 -8.58 14.96 -15.45
N GLY A 152 -7.28 14.71 -15.35
CA GLY A 152 -6.62 14.42 -14.07
C GLY A 152 -5.10 14.56 -14.17
N SER A 153 -4.41 14.30 -13.08
CA SER A 153 -2.94 14.38 -12.96
C SER A 153 -2.27 13.18 -13.62
N LYS A 154 -1.14 13.40 -14.32
CA LYS A 154 -0.30 12.28 -14.80
C LYS A 154 0.65 11.84 -13.70
N THR A 155 0.44 10.63 -13.18
CA THR A 155 1.31 10.01 -12.17
C THR A 155 2.17 8.91 -12.82
N PRO A 156 3.52 8.94 -12.64
CA PRO A 156 4.39 7.91 -13.19
C PRO A 156 4.07 6.51 -12.65
N ARG A 157 4.05 5.51 -13.53
CA ARG A 157 3.94 4.08 -13.24
C ARG A 157 5.20 3.37 -13.77
N GLY A 158 6.33 3.58 -13.10
CA GLY A 158 7.64 3.04 -13.50
C GLY A 158 8.31 3.78 -14.68
N PHE A 159 9.42 3.24 -15.19
CA PHE A 159 10.31 3.92 -16.15
C PHE A 159 9.68 4.26 -17.52
N TYR A 160 8.52 3.69 -17.89
CA TYR A 160 7.89 3.90 -19.20
C TYR A 160 6.35 3.97 -19.17
N GLY A 161 5.73 4.21 -18.01
CA GLY A 161 4.29 4.29 -17.86
C GLY A 161 3.86 5.56 -17.13
N ALA A 162 2.73 6.13 -17.51
CA ALA A 162 2.03 7.14 -16.72
C ALA A 162 0.55 6.78 -16.70
N LYS A 163 -0.09 6.87 -15.52
CA LYS A 163 -1.55 6.78 -15.38
C LYS A 163 -2.14 8.15 -15.09
N THR A 164 -3.40 8.36 -15.42
CA THR A 164 -4.13 9.57 -15.01
C THR A 164 -4.84 9.29 -13.69
N THR A 165 -4.49 10.02 -12.63
CA THR A 165 -5.07 9.93 -11.28
C THR A 165 -5.76 11.25 -10.93
N ASP A 166 -6.31 11.34 -9.72
CA ASP A 166 -6.90 12.56 -9.15
C ASP A 166 -8.03 13.12 -10.02
N LYS A 167 -8.85 12.22 -10.59
CA LYS A 167 -9.99 12.58 -11.44
C LYS A 167 -11.22 12.95 -10.61
N TYR A 168 -11.29 12.46 -9.38
CA TYR A 168 -12.43 12.59 -8.49
C TYR A 168 -12.01 13.25 -7.19
N GLU A 169 -12.81 14.20 -6.74
CA GLU A 169 -12.70 14.86 -5.44
C GLU A 169 -13.87 14.38 -4.58
N PHE A 170 -13.56 13.87 -3.40
CA PHE A 170 -14.51 13.32 -2.45
C PHE A 170 -14.48 14.20 -1.19
N ASP A 171 -15.08 15.39 -1.29
CA ASP A 171 -15.23 16.35 -0.18
C ASP A 171 -16.27 15.91 0.86
#